data_AF-A0A3B8HIH9-F1
#
_entry.id   AF-A0A3B8HIH9-F1
#
_cell.length_a   1.000
_cell.length_b   1.000
_cell.length_c   1.000
_cell.angle_alpha   90.00
_cell.angle_beta   90.00
_cell.angle_gamma   90.00
#
_symmetry.space_group_name_H-M   'P 1'
#
loop_
_entity.id
_entity.type
_entity.pdbx_description
1 polymer ?
#
loop_
_entity_poly.entity_id
_entity_poly.type
_entity_poly.pdbx_seq_one_letter_code
_entity_poly.pdbx_strand_id
1 'polypeptide(L)'
;LARQNLPGIAVCSALLEAVRDYLGDKLGNNGSALTLHDVREQLESRGISSDLAQRLSALFDACERGSYGGMDVSGPDVDLTQEALEVIRLLDHVL
;
A
#
# COMPACT_ATOMS: atom_id res chain seq x y z
N LEU A 1 -23.42 -7.52 -8.63
CA LEU A 1 -21.97 -7.28 -8.78
C LEU A 1 -21.27 -8.59 -8.46
N ALA A 2 -20.78 -9.30 -9.48
CA ALA A 2 -20.16 -10.60 -9.31
C ALA A 2 -18.84 -10.45 -8.53
N ARG A 3 -18.69 -11.18 -7.41
CA ARG A 3 -17.39 -11.35 -6.74
C ARG A 3 -16.50 -12.14 -7.69
N GLN A 4 -15.62 -11.45 -8.40
CA GLN A 4 -14.60 -12.11 -9.21
C GLN A 4 -13.58 -12.74 -8.27
N ASN A 5 -13.34 -14.04 -8.44
CA ASN A 5 -12.32 -14.78 -7.70
C ASN A 5 -10.96 -14.47 -8.38
N LEU A 6 -10.38 -13.32 -8.04
CA LEU A 6 -9.10 -12.87 -8.58
C LEU A 6 -7.97 -13.70 -7.94
N PRO A 7 -6.97 -14.15 -8.71
CA PRO A 7 -5.78 -14.77 -8.12
C PRO A 7 -5.12 -13.77 -7.16
N GLY A 8 -4.54 -14.23 -6.04
CA GLY A 8 -3.98 -13.35 -5.00
C GLY A 8 -2.97 -12.33 -5.52
N ILE A 9 -2.25 -12.68 -6.60
CA ILE A 9 -1.36 -11.78 -7.34
C ILE A 9 -2.13 -10.57 -7.90
N ALA A 10 -3.27 -10.79 -8.55
CA ALA A 10 -4.08 -9.72 -9.14
C ALA A 10 -4.72 -8.82 -8.08
N VAL A 11 -5.01 -9.36 -6.89
CA VAL A 11 -5.51 -8.56 -5.74
C VAL A 11 -4.40 -7.66 -5.20
N CYS A 12 -3.18 -8.18 -5.04
CA CYS A 12 -2.04 -7.37 -4.58
C CYS A 12 -1.69 -6.26 -5.56
N SER A 13 -1.64 -6.55 -6.87
CA SER A 13 -1.40 -5.52 -7.88
C SER A 13 -2.46 -4.42 -7.86
N ALA A 14 -3.74 -4.79 -7.81
CA ALA A 14 -4.83 -3.82 -7.73
C ALA A 14 -4.80 -2.99 -6.43
N LEU A 15 -4.42 -3.61 -5.30
CA LEU A 15 -4.28 -2.91 -4.03
C LEU A 15 -3.15 -1.88 -4.05
N LEU A 16 -1.98 -2.25 -4.59
CA LEU A 16 -0.85 -1.32 -4.72
C LEU A 16 -1.14 -0.18 -5.69
N GLU A 17 -1.80 -0.46 -6.82
CA GLU A 17 -2.26 0.58 -7.73
C GLU A 17 -3.21 1.55 -7.02
N ALA A 18 -4.22 1.04 -6.30
CA ALA A 18 -5.16 1.89 -5.56
C ALA A 18 -4.48 2.76 -4.48
N VAL A 19 -3.50 2.21 -3.75
CA VAL A 19 -2.73 2.98 -2.76
C VAL A 19 -1.85 4.03 -3.42
N ARG A 20 -1.23 3.72 -4.56
CA ARG A 20 -0.43 4.67 -5.34
C ARG A 20 -1.27 5.82 -5.88
N ASP A 21 -2.45 5.53 -6.40
CA ASP A 21 -3.38 6.55 -6.90
C ASP A 21 -3.83 7.48 -5.76
N TYR A 22 -4.22 6.92 -4.61
CA TYR A 22 -4.55 7.69 -3.42
C TYR A 22 -3.42 8.64 -2.99
N LEU A 23 -2.18 8.14 -2.94
CA LEU A 23 -1.03 8.95 -2.58
C LEU A 23 -0.73 10.02 -3.62
N GLY A 24 -0.88 9.70 -4.91
CA GLY A 24 -0.77 10.67 -5.99
C GLY A 24 -1.73 11.85 -5.81
N ASP A 25 -3.01 11.53 -5.60
CA ASP A 25 -4.06 12.53 -5.39
C ASP A 25 -3.77 13.40 -4.16
N LYS A 26 -3.39 12.80 -3.03
CA LYS A 26 -3.11 13.52 -1.77
C LYS A 26 -1.83 14.34 -1.79
N LEU A 27 -0.81 13.86 -2.50
CA LEU A 27 0.49 14.52 -2.55
C LEU A 27 0.62 15.50 -3.72
N GLY A 28 -0.36 15.53 -4.64
CA GLY A 28 -0.34 16.39 -5.82
C GLY A 28 0.61 15.90 -6.91
N ASN A 29 0.84 14.57 -6.97
CA ASN A 29 1.74 13.92 -7.92
C ASN A 29 0.96 12.93 -8.80
N ASN A 30 1.52 12.56 -9.95
CA ASN A 30 0.94 11.49 -10.75
C ASN A 30 1.17 10.13 -10.05
N GLY A 31 0.12 9.51 -9.51
CA GLY A 31 0.19 8.32 -8.66
C GLY A 31 0.92 7.14 -9.29
N SER A 32 0.80 6.97 -10.61
CA SER A 32 1.46 5.89 -11.36
C SER A 32 2.99 6.00 -11.41
N ALA A 33 3.57 7.16 -11.06
CA ALA A 33 5.01 7.39 -11.03
C ALA A 33 5.62 7.36 -9.63
N LEU A 34 4.80 7.25 -8.57
CA LEU A 34 5.28 7.27 -7.20
C LEU A 34 5.96 5.95 -6.83
N THR A 35 7.27 6.03 -6.59
CA THR A 35 7.99 4.95 -5.93
C THR A 35 7.77 5.02 -4.41
N LEU A 36 7.98 3.90 -3.71
CA LEU A 36 7.90 3.88 -2.24
C LEU A 36 8.91 4.86 -1.61
N HIS A 37 10.06 5.05 -2.26
CA HIS A 37 11.06 6.03 -1.83
C HIS A 37 10.51 7.47 -1.91
N ASP A 38 9.90 7.85 -3.03
CA ASP A 38 9.29 9.18 -3.21
C ASP A 38 8.19 9.45 -2.18
N VAL A 39 7.40 8.42 -1.85
CA VAL A 39 6.35 8.50 -0.84
C VAL A 39 6.96 8.71 0.54
N ARG A 40 7.98 7.93 0.90
CA ARG A 40 8.64 8.06 2.21
C ARG A 40 9.25 9.44 2.41
N GLU A 41 10.00 9.94 1.43
CA GLU A 41 10.60 11.28 1.52
C GLU A 41 9.53 12.36 1.71
N GLN A 42 8.40 12.25 1.01
CA GLN A 42 7.30 13.19 1.15
C GLN A 42 6.61 13.11 2.50
N LEU A 43 6.36 11.91 3.03
CA LEU A 43 5.78 11.74 4.37
C LEU A 43 6.70 12.30 5.45
N GLU A 44 8.00 11.99 5.39
CA GLU A 44 9.01 12.50 6.31
C GLU A 44 9.12 14.04 6.24
N SER A 45 9.09 14.62 5.02
CA SER A 45 9.12 16.08 4.83
C SER A 45 7.92 16.82 5.45
N ARG A 46 6.79 16.11 5.62
CA ARG A 46 5.56 16.62 6.24
C ARG A 46 5.49 16.35 7.75
N GLY A 47 6.55 15.77 8.33
CA GLY A 47 6.61 15.43 9.76
C GLY A 47 5.73 14.24 10.15
N ILE A 48 5.29 13.44 9.18
CA ILE A 48 4.52 12.22 9.44
C ILE A 48 5.45 11.16 10.03
N SER A 49 4.95 10.39 11.00
CA SER A 49 5.79 9.46 11.77
C SER A 49 6.47 8.41 10.89
N SER A 50 7.71 8.08 11.24
CA SER A 50 8.48 6.99 10.63
C SER A 50 7.73 5.66 10.69
N ASP A 51 6.93 5.46 11.74
CA ASP A 51 6.16 4.23 11.96
C ASP A 51 5.06 4.06 10.90
N LEU A 52 4.36 5.14 10.52
CA LEU A 52 3.34 5.09 9.47
C LEU A 52 3.97 4.87 8.09
N ALA A 53 5.11 5.52 7.82
CA ALA A 53 5.89 5.29 6.60
C ALA A 53 6.42 3.85 6.51
N GLN A 54 6.81 3.27 7.64
CA GLN A 54 7.27 1.87 7.72
C GLN A 54 6.13 0.88 7.51
N ARG A 55 4.92 1.13 8.06
CA ARG A 55 3.73 0.32 7.79
C ARG A 55 3.37 0.32 6.30
N LEU A 56 3.39 1.49 5.67
CA LEU A 56 3.15 1.62 4.24
C LEU A 56 4.20 0.85 3.42
N SER A 57 5.47 0.90 3.82
CA SER A 57 6.55 0.12 3.19
C SER A 57 6.33 -1.38 3.32
N ALA A 58 5.95 -1.85 4.50
CA ALA A 58 5.68 -3.26 4.75
C ALA A 58 4.51 -3.79 3.91
N LEU A 59 3.48 -2.96 3.65
CA LEU A 59 2.36 -3.29 2.78
C LEU A 59 2.81 -3.49 1.32
N PHE A 60 3.68 -2.61 0.82
CA PHE A 60 4.27 -2.72 -0.52
C PHE A 60 5.09 -4.00 -0.65
N ASP A 61 6.01 -4.24 0.29
CA ASP A 61 6.86 -5.42 0.26
C ASP A 61 6.05 -6.73 0.38
N ALA A 62 4.98 -6.75 1.19
CA ALA A 62 4.13 -7.92 1.34
C ALA A 62 3.39 -8.27 0.04
N CYS A 63 2.84 -7.26 -0.64
CA CYS A 63 2.19 -7.43 -1.93
C CYS A 63 3.17 -7.87 -3.03
N GLU A 64 4.38 -7.31 -3.05
CA GLU A 64 5.42 -7.70 -4.01
C GLU A 64 5.92 -9.13 -3.78
N ARG A 65 6.17 -9.55 -2.52
CA ARG A 65 6.56 -10.94 -2.20
C ARG A 65 5.49 -11.95 -2.61
N GLY A 66 4.21 -11.64 -2.39
CA GLY A 66 3.08 -12.46 -2.84
C GLY A 66 2.97 -12.60 -4.34
N SER A 67 3.40 -11.59 -5.10
CA SER A 67 3.39 -11.59 -6.57
C SER A 67 4.46 -12.50 -7.18
N TYR A 68 5.61 -12.70 -6.53
CA TYR A 68 6.74 -13.46 -7.09
C TYR A 68 6.84 -14.91 -6.57
N GLY A 69 6.28 -15.21 -5.40
CA GLY A 69 6.63 -16.44 -4.70
C GLY A 69 5.73 -17.66 -4.94
N GLY A 70 4.44 -17.47 -5.21
CA GLY A 70 3.45 -18.55 -4.93
C GLY A 70 3.52 -19.07 -3.47
N MET A 71 4.33 -18.42 -2.63
CA MET A 71 4.47 -18.65 -1.21
C MET A 71 3.31 -17.93 -0.56
N ASP A 72 2.60 -18.66 0.29
CA ASP A 72 1.71 -18.13 1.30
C ASP A 72 2.36 -16.87 1.88
N VAL A 73 1.76 -15.69 1.64
CA VAL A 73 2.15 -14.43 2.31
C VAL A 73 1.72 -14.45 3.79
N SER A 74 1.43 -15.65 4.29
CA SER A 74 0.80 -15.96 5.54
C SER A 74 1.87 -16.37 6.57
N GLY A 75 2.63 -15.39 7.04
CA GLY A 75 2.73 -15.29 8.50
C GLY A 75 1.29 -15.03 9.01
N PRO A 76 0.90 -15.56 10.18
CA PRO A 76 -0.50 -15.81 10.53
C PRO A 76 -1.41 -14.60 10.20
N ASP A 77 -2.30 -14.80 9.22
CA ASP A 77 -3.56 -14.06 9.06
C ASP A 77 -3.48 -12.52 8.89
N VAL A 78 -2.48 -11.98 8.18
CA VAL A 78 -2.51 -10.55 7.82
C VAL A 78 -3.45 -10.34 6.63
N ASP A 79 -4.67 -9.88 6.90
CA ASP A 79 -5.55 -9.33 5.87
C ASP A 79 -4.96 -8.02 5.33
N LEU A 80 -4.20 -8.14 4.23
CA LEU A 80 -3.55 -7.01 3.57
C LEU A 80 -4.54 -5.92 3.14
N THR A 81 -5.81 -6.29 2.88
CA THR A 81 -6.86 -5.32 2.56
C THR A 81 -7.18 -4.48 3.79
N GLN A 82 -7.33 -5.13 4.95
CA GLN A 82 -7.57 -4.44 6.21
C GLN A 82 -6.39 -3.56 6.61
N GLU A 83 -5.15 -4.04 6.49
CA GLU A 83 -3.96 -3.23 6.77
C GLU A 83 -3.87 -2.01 5.85
N ALA A 84 -4.14 -2.18 4.55
CA ALA A 84 -4.17 -1.06 3.62
C ALA A 84 -5.23 -0.02 3.99
N LEU A 85 -6.43 -0.45 4.37
CA LEU A 85 -7.50 0.45 4.82
C LEU A 85 -7.11 1.21 6.08
N GLU A 86 -6.44 0.57 7.04
CA GLU A 86 -5.97 1.23 8.25
C GLU A 86 -4.88 2.25 7.96
N VAL A 87 -3.90 1.91 7.11
CA VAL A 87 -2.84 2.84 6.70
C VAL A 87 -3.43 4.04 5.97
N ILE A 88 -4.37 3.84 5.04
CA ILE A 88 -5.07 4.94 4.33
C ILE A 88 -5.81 5.83 5.33
N ARG A 89 -6.54 5.27 6.29
CA ARG A 89 -7.25 6.07 7.30
C ARG A 89 -6.31 6.91 8.15
N LEU A 90 -5.17 6.34 8.55
CA LEU A 90 -4.17 7.08 9.32
C LEU A 90 -3.56 8.21 8.49
N LEU A 91 -3.24 7.94 7.22
CA LEU A 91 -2.75 8.95 6.29
C LEU A 91 -3.77 10.07 6.05
N ASP A 92 -5.06 9.76 5.94
CA ASP A 92 -6.13 10.75 5.76
C ASP A 92 -6.26 11.73 6.93
N HIS A 93 -5.83 11.35 8.13
CA HIS A 93 -5.83 12.23 9.28
C HIS A 93 -4.65 13.21 9.30
N VAL A 94 -3.60 12.96 8.51
CA VAL A 94 -2.33 13.70 8.57
C VAL A 94 -1.88 14.31 7.24
N LEU A 95 -2.46 13.89 6.11
CA LEU A 95 -2.24 14.44 4.76
C LEU A 95 -3.37 15.37 4.33
#